data_AF-A0A1U7TE78-F1
#
_entry.id   AF-A0A1U7TE78-F1
#
_cell.length_a   1.000
_cell.length_b   1.000
_cell.length_c   1.000
_cell.angle_alpha   90.00
_cell.angle_beta   90.00
_cell.angle_gamma   90.00
#
_symmetry.space_group_name_H-M   'P 1'
#
loop_
_entity.id
_entity.type
_entity.pdbx_description
1 polymer ?
#
loop_
_entity_poly.entity_id
_entity_poly.type
_entity_poly.pdbx_seq_one_letter_code
_entity_poly.pdbx_strand_id
1 'polypeptide(L)'
;CELMNQGILALVSSIGCTSAGSLQSLADAMHIPHLFIQRSTAGTPRSGCGLTRSNRNDDYTLSVRPPVYLNDVILRVVTEYAWQKFIIFYDSEYDIRGIQEFLDKVSQQGMDVALQKVENNINKMITTLFDTMRIEELNRYRDTLRRAILVMNPAMAKSFITE
;
A
#
# COMPACT_ATOMS: atom_id res chain seq x y z
N CYS A 1 -15.22 -21.99 11.04
CA CYS A 1 -15.43 -23.39 11.45
C CYS A 1 -16.88 -23.82 11.32
N GLU A 2 -17.87 -23.05 11.80
CA GLU A 2 -19.30 -23.41 11.66
C GLU A 2 -19.72 -23.72 10.21
N LEU A 3 -19.29 -22.89 9.24
CA LEU A 3 -19.53 -23.15 7.82
C LEU A 3 -18.94 -24.49 7.34
N MET A 4 -17.78 -24.88 7.86
CA MET A 4 -17.17 -26.18 7.53
C MET A 4 -17.97 -27.34 8.13
N ASN A 5 -18.48 -27.16 9.34
CA ASN A 5 -19.36 -28.14 10.00
C ASN A 5 -20.69 -28.34 9.25
N GLN A 6 -21.19 -27.29 8.57
CA GLN A 6 -22.37 -27.38 7.70
C GLN A 6 -22.11 -28.12 6.38
N GLY A 7 -20.84 -28.35 6.01
CA GLY A 7 -20.46 -29.05 4.77
C GLY A 7 -20.43 -28.14 3.54
N ILE A 8 -19.51 -27.16 3.52
CA ILE A 8 -19.24 -26.35 2.32
C ILE A 8 -18.28 -27.04 1.35
N LEU A 9 -18.46 -26.80 0.05
CA LEU A 9 -17.53 -27.23 -1.00
C LEU A 9 -16.32 -26.31 -1.14
N ALA A 10 -16.49 -25.03 -0.79
CA ALA A 10 -15.45 -24.01 -0.83
C ALA A 10 -15.76 -22.87 0.14
N LEU A 11 -14.72 -22.20 0.62
CA LEU A 11 -14.80 -20.98 1.41
C LEU A 11 -14.48 -19.78 0.52
N VAL A 12 -15.38 -18.80 0.45
CA VAL A 12 -15.10 -17.50 -0.19
C VAL A 12 -14.94 -16.45 0.90
N SER A 13 -13.82 -15.73 0.90
CA SER A 13 -13.59 -14.64 1.86
C SER A 13 -13.30 -13.32 1.16
N SER A 14 -13.86 -12.22 1.70
CA SER A 14 -13.58 -10.86 1.24
C SER A 14 -13.14 -10.03 2.43
N ILE A 15 -11.84 -10.04 2.72
CA ILE A 15 -11.27 -9.55 3.98
C ILE A 15 -9.87 -8.93 3.77
N GLY A 16 -9.42 -8.16 4.77
CA GLY A 16 -8.07 -7.60 4.80
C GLY A 16 -7.00 -8.61 5.24
N CYS A 17 -5.73 -8.20 5.18
CA CYS A 17 -4.59 -9.08 5.45
C CYS A 17 -4.52 -9.57 6.91
N THR A 18 -5.09 -8.81 7.87
CA THR A 18 -5.06 -9.15 9.30
C THR A 18 -5.60 -10.55 9.61
N SER A 19 -6.65 -10.99 8.90
CA SER A 19 -7.27 -12.30 9.10
C SER A 19 -7.02 -13.28 7.93
N ALA A 20 -6.42 -12.81 6.84
CA ALA A 20 -6.18 -13.63 5.65
C ALA A 20 -5.30 -14.85 5.97
N GLY A 21 -4.23 -14.66 6.75
CA GLY A 21 -3.34 -15.76 7.14
C GLY A 21 -4.03 -16.80 8.01
N SER A 22 -4.86 -16.38 8.97
CA SER A 22 -5.63 -17.31 9.81
C SER A 22 -6.61 -18.15 8.99
N LEU A 23 -7.29 -17.54 8.01
CA LEU A 23 -8.21 -18.26 7.12
C LEU A 23 -7.48 -19.19 6.16
N GLN A 24 -6.31 -18.79 5.64
CA GLN A 24 -5.46 -19.66 4.83
C GLN A 24 -5.03 -20.90 5.63
N SER A 25 -4.43 -20.72 6.80
CA SER A 25 -4.00 -21.86 7.63
C SER A 25 -5.16 -22.78 8.02
N LEU A 26 -6.34 -22.22 8.26
CA LEU A 26 -7.55 -23.01 8.53
C LEU A 26 -8.02 -23.78 7.29
N ALA A 27 -8.01 -23.16 6.11
CA ALA A 27 -8.35 -23.80 4.85
C ALA A 27 -7.40 -24.96 4.54
N ASP A 28 -6.10 -24.74 4.74
CA ASP A 28 -5.05 -25.74 4.56
C ASP A 28 -5.24 -26.91 5.53
N ALA A 29 -5.54 -26.66 6.81
CA ALA A 29 -5.76 -27.71 7.81
C ALA A 29 -7.01 -28.56 7.55
N MET A 30 -8.03 -27.98 6.92
CA MET A 30 -9.33 -28.62 6.69
C MET A 30 -9.49 -29.12 5.26
N HIS A 31 -8.49 -28.92 4.40
CA HIS A 31 -8.52 -29.24 2.97
C HIS A 31 -9.75 -28.64 2.25
N ILE A 32 -10.12 -27.40 2.61
CA ILE A 32 -11.25 -26.68 2.00
C ILE A 32 -10.72 -25.67 1.01
N PRO A 33 -11.06 -25.77 -0.30
CA PRO A 33 -10.71 -24.74 -1.28
C PRO A 33 -11.15 -23.35 -0.83
N HIS A 34 -10.21 -22.41 -0.77
CA HIS A 34 -10.41 -21.07 -0.25
C HIS A 34 -10.15 -20.02 -1.33
N LEU A 35 -11.21 -19.33 -1.75
CA LEU A 35 -11.16 -18.22 -2.69
C LEU A 35 -11.02 -16.91 -1.90
N PHE A 36 -9.82 -16.34 -1.91
CA PHE A 36 -9.49 -15.14 -1.15
C PHE A 36 -9.57 -13.87 -2.00
N ILE A 37 -10.46 -12.96 -1.61
CA ILE A 37 -10.60 -11.62 -2.20
C ILE A 37 -10.03 -10.59 -1.21
N GLN A 38 -8.82 -10.11 -1.47
CA GLN A 38 -8.18 -9.11 -0.62
C GLN A 38 -8.92 -7.76 -0.66
N ARG A 39 -9.31 -7.25 0.51
CA ARG A 39 -9.79 -5.88 0.72
C ARG A 39 -8.68 -4.99 1.27
N SER A 40 -8.61 -3.75 0.80
CA SER A 40 -7.80 -2.70 1.44
C SER A 40 -8.65 -1.91 2.44
N THR A 41 -8.00 -1.34 3.46
CA THR A 41 -8.65 -0.52 4.47
C THR A 41 -8.94 0.87 3.91
N ALA A 42 -10.14 1.39 4.13
CA ALA A 42 -10.54 2.76 3.75
C ALA A 42 -10.24 3.17 2.28
N GLY A 43 -10.10 2.21 1.36
CA GLY A 43 -9.77 2.49 -0.04
C GLY A 43 -8.31 2.86 -0.30
N THR A 44 -7.40 2.67 0.67
CA THR A 44 -5.95 2.83 0.46
C THR A 44 -5.46 1.88 -0.63
N PRO A 45 -4.43 2.23 -1.42
CA PRO A 45 -3.81 1.31 -2.37
C PRO A 45 -3.39 0.01 -1.70
N ARG A 46 -3.55 -1.12 -2.40
CA ARG A 46 -3.19 -2.43 -1.83
C ARG A 46 -1.67 -2.60 -1.78
N SER A 47 -1.22 -3.29 -0.74
CA SER A 47 0.07 -3.98 -0.68
C SER A 47 -0.17 -5.48 -0.56
N GLY A 48 0.81 -6.31 -0.94
CA GLY A 48 0.69 -7.77 -0.79
C GLY A 48 0.57 -8.15 0.69
N CYS A 49 -0.27 -9.13 1.04
CA CYS A 49 -0.43 -9.55 2.44
C CYS A 49 0.80 -10.26 3.04
N GLY A 50 1.83 -10.56 2.24
CA GLY A 50 3.04 -11.24 2.71
C GLY A 50 2.79 -12.62 3.31
N LEU A 51 1.73 -13.31 2.87
CA LEU A 51 1.34 -14.61 3.39
C LEU A 51 2.45 -15.63 3.12
N THR A 52 3.04 -16.18 4.18
CA THR A 52 4.04 -17.24 4.07
C THR A 52 3.33 -18.54 3.70
N ARG A 53 3.41 -18.94 2.43
CA ARG A 53 2.98 -20.28 2.02
C ARG A 53 3.77 -21.31 2.80
N SER A 54 3.08 -22.24 3.45
CA SER A 54 3.74 -23.40 4.03
C SER A 54 4.25 -24.27 2.90
N ASN A 55 5.56 -24.38 2.73
CA ASN A 55 6.15 -25.29 1.73
C ASN A 55 5.99 -26.79 2.09
N ARG A 56 5.37 -27.10 3.24
CA ARG A 56 5.18 -28.47 3.74
C ARG A 56 3.76 -28.99 3.56
N ASN A 57 2.78 -28.12 3.37
CA ASN A 57 1.37 -28.47 3.22
C ASN A 57 0.87 -28.04 1.85
N ASP A 58 -0.18 -28.68 1.37
CA ASP A 58 -0.91 -28.22 0.19
C ASP A 58 -1.54 -26.84 0.47
N ASP A 59 -1.38 -25.89 -0.45
CA ASP A 59 -1.98 -24.56 -0.35
C ASP A 59 -3.39 -24.58 -0.93
N TYR A 60 -4.39 -24.46 -0.06
CA TYR A 60 -5.80 -24.45 -0.45
C TYR A 60 -6.31 -23.05 -0.79
N THR A 61 -5.47 -22.02 -0.72
CA THR A 61 -5.88 -20.62 -0.94
C THR A 61 -5.54 -20.11 -2.34
N LEU A 62 -6.59 -19.80 -3.10
CA LEU A 62 -6.51 -19.12 -4.39
C LEU A 62 -6.78 -17.62 -4.20
N SER A 63 -5.76 -16.80 -4.47
CA SER A 63 -5.91 -15.35 -4.53
C SER A 63 -6.67 -14.94 -5.79
N VAL A 64 -7.87 -14.40 -5.63
CA VAL A 64 -8.77 -14.04 -6.74
C VAL A 64 -8.36 -12.72 -7.40
N ARG A 65 -7.85 -11.76 -6.60
CA ARG A 65 -7.34 -10.49 -7.14
C ARG A 65 -5.95 -10.69 -7.74
N PRO A 66 -5.60 -9.97 -8.82
CA PRO A 66 -4.25 -10.04 -9.37
C PRO A 66 -3.21 -9.55 -8.35
N PRO A 67 -1.93 -9.94 -8.55
CA PRO A 67 -0.80 -9.37 -7.84
C PRO A 67 -0.82 -7.85 -7.87
N VAL A 68 -0.16 -7.23 -6.89
CA VAL A 68 -0.02 -5.78 -6.82
C VAL A 68 1.18 -5.39 -7.68
N TYR A 69 0.96 -4.61 -8.74
CA TYR A 69 1.99 -4.12 -9.67
C TYR A 69 2.28 -2.61 -9.53
N LEU A 70 1.92 -2.02 -8.38
CA LEU A 70 2.06 -0.58 -8.17
C LEU A 70 3.52 -0.13 -8.29
N ASN A 71 4.44 -0.91 -7.72
CA ASN A 71 5.90 -0.76 -7.82
C ASN A 71 6.39 -0.71 -9.28
N ASP A 72 5.94 -1.64 -10.13
CA ASP A 72 6.40 -1.73 -11.52
C ASP A 72 5.85 -0.59 -12.37
N VAL A 73 4.54 -0.31 -12.21
CA VAL A 73 3.87 0.77 -12.93
C VAL A 73 4.50 2.11 -12.57
N ILE A 74 4.67 2.39 -11.27
CA ILE A 74 5.17 3.71 -10.85
C ILE A 74 6.64 3.90 -11.25
N LEU A 75 7.46 2.85 -11.21
CA LEU A 75 8.83 2.92 -11.71
C LEU A 75 8.85 3.30 -13.19
N ARG A 76 8.06 2.63 -14.02
CA ARG A 76 8.02 2.94 -15.45
C ARG A 76 7.60 4.38 -15.68
N VAL A 77 6.57 4.85 -14.97
CA VAL A 77 6.08 6.23 -15.08
C VAL A 77 7.16 7.25 -14.73
N VAL A 78 7.85 7.12 -13.60
CA VAL A 78 8.88 8.10 -13.21
C VAL A 78 10.10 8.07 -14.12
N THR A 79 10.45 6.90 -14.65
CA THR A 79 11.52 6.75 -15.64
C THR A 79 11.16 7.44 -16.96
N GLU A 80 9.94 7.26 -17.48
CA GLU A 80 9.47 7.91 -18.72
C GLU A 80 9.47 9.44 -18.60
N TYR A 81 9.09 9.97 -17.44
CA TYR A 81 9.15 11.41 -17.20
C TYR A 81 10.55 11.93 -16.82
N ALA A 82 11.56 11.06 -16.77
CA ALA A 82 12.92 11.37 -16.35
C ALA A 82 13.00 12.11 -15.01
N TRP A 83 12.18 11.70 -14.03
CA TRP A 83 12.22 12.30 -12.69
C TRP A 83 13.52 11.92 -11.98
N GLN A 84 14.20 12.90 -11.39
CA GLN A 84 15.44 12.70 -10.62
C GLN A 84 15.28 13.02 -9.13
N LYS A 85 14.27 13.82 -8.79
CA LYS A 85 13.94 14.22 -7.43
C LYS A 85 12.43 14.34 -7.26
N PHE A 86 11.86 13.69 -6.25
CA PHE A 86 10.42 13.73 -5.96
C PHE A 86 10.09 13.26 -4.54
N ILE A 87 8.85 13.50 -4.12
CA ILE A 87 8.32 13.04 -2.83
C ILE A 87 7.16 12.06 -3.03
N ILE A 88 7.09 11.03 -2.19
CA ILE A 88 5.97 10.09 -2.14
C ILE A 88 5.17 10.37 -0.87
N PHE A 89 3.92 10.76 -1.06
CA PHE A 89 2.95 10.90 0.01
C PHE A 89 2.10 9.65 0.12
N TYR A 90 1.88 9.16 1.33
CA TYR A 90 1.03 7.99 1.58
C TYR A 90 0.11 8.18 2.78
N ASP A 91 -1.08 7.57 2.76
CA ASP A 91 -2.02 7.68 3.88
C ASP A 91 -1.66 6.78 5.06
N SER A 92 -2.34 6.97 6.19
CA SER A 92 -2.07 6.23 7.44
C SER A 92 -2.30 4.72 7.34
N GLU A 93 -3.11 4.28 6.37
CA GLU A 93 -3.48 2.88 6.18
C GLU A 93 -2.57 2.17 5.16
N TYR A 94 -1.76 2.91 4.42
CA TYR A 94 -0.91 2.35 3.39
C TYR A 94 0.28 1.59 3.99
N ASP A 95 0.42 0.32 3.59
CA ASP A 95 1.57 -0.50 3.96
C ASP A 95 2.73 -0.25 3.00
N ILE A 96 3.72 0.52 3.47
CA ILE A 96 4.91 0.94 2.70
C ILE A 96 5.76 -0.21 2.15
N ARG A 97 5.60 -1.45 2.66
CA ARG A 97 6.26 -2.62 2.07
C ARG A 97 5.85 -2.84 0.61
N GLY A 98 4.68 -2.34 0.20
CA GLY A 98 4.20 -2.39 -1.18
C GLY A 98 5.05 -1.59 -2.19
N ILE A 99 5.91 -0.67 -1.73
CA ILE A 99 6.84 0.09 -2.57
C ILE A 99 8.30 -0.20 -2.27
N GLN A 100 8.63 -1.22 -1.46
CA GLN A 100 10.02 -1.50 -1.11
C GLN A 100 10.92 -1.73 -2.34
N GLU A 101 10.48 -2.59 -3.28
CA GLU A 101 11.23 -2.86 -4.51
C GLU A 101 11.39 -1.60 -5.39
N PHE A 102 10.38 -0.72 -5.39
CA PHE A 102 10.46 0.55 -6.09
C PHE A 102 11.53 1.46 -5.46
N LEU A 103 11.53 1.58 -4.14
CA LEU A 103 12.52 2.36 -3.39
C LEU A 103 13.95 1.84 -3.61
N ASP A 104 14.13 0.52 -3.66
CA ASP A 104 15.42 -0.09 -3.96
C ASP A 104 15.91 0.29 -5.38
N LYS A 105 15.02 0.21 -6.38
CA LYS A 105 15.36 0.53 -7.79
C LYS A 105 15.67 2.01 -8.02
N VAL A 106 14.92 2.93 -7.41
CA VAL A 106 15.19 4.38 -7.54
C VAL A 106 16.46 4.79 -6.81
N SER A 107 16.77 4.15 -5.67
CA SER A 107 18.03 4.34 -4.95
C SER A 107 19.23 3.86 -5.77
N GLN A 108 19.14 2.69 -6.41
CA GLN A 108 20.17 2.19 -7.34
C GLN A 108 20.42 3.12 -8.53
N GLN A 109 19.40 3.87 -8.96
CA GLN A 109 19.50 4.87 -10.03
C GLN A 109 19.97 6.25 -9.54
N GLY A 110 20.20 6.43 -8.24
CA GLY A 110 20.66 7.69 -7.65
C GLY A 110 19.59 8.79 -7.59
N MET A 111 18.29 8.43 -7.63
CA MET A 111 17.20 9.40 -7.51
C MET A 111 17.04 9.88 -6.06
N ASP A 112 16.75 11.17 -5.88
CA ASP A 112 16.45 11.78 -4.57
C ASP A 112 14.96 11.63 -4.26
N VAL A 113 14.62 10.66 -3.39
CA VAL A 113 13.23 10.30 -3.08
C VAL A 113 12.93 10.51 -1.61
N ALA A 114 11.99 11.42 -1.32
CA ALA A 114 11.47 11.64 0.03
C ALA A 114 10.19 10.80 0.26
N LEU A 115 9.98 10.37 1.51
CA LEU A 115 8.78 9.67 1.96
C LEU A 115 8.10 10.48 3.04
N GLN A 116 6.79 10.72 2.91
CA GLN A 116 6.03 11.44 3.91
C GLN A 116 4.62 10.84 4.09
N LYS A 117 4.34 10.38 5.30
CA LYS A 117 3.00 9.98 5.69
C LYS A 117 2.12 11.23 5.82
N VAL A 118 0.92 11.18 5.23
CA VAL A 118 -0.12 12.20 5.37
C VAL A 118 -1.02 11.81 6.53
N GLU A 119 -1.10 12.67 7.53
CA GLU A 119 -1.99 12.47 8.67
C GLU A 119 -3.45 12.69 8.28
N ASN A 120 -4.38 11.98 8.94
CA ASN A 120 -5.83 12.13 8.68
C ASN A 120 -6.33 13.57 8.86
N ASN A 121 -5.66 14.36 9.72
CA ASN A 121 -5.92 15.79 9.87
C ASN A 121 -4.87 16.58 9.08
N ILE A 122 -5.14 16.77 7.79
CA ILE A 122 -4.27 17.47 6.85
C ILE A 122 -4.01 18.91 7.29
N ASN A 123 -5.05 19.63 7.72
CA ASN A 123 -4.94 21.04 8.11
C ASN A 123 -3.95 21.19 9.26
N LYS A 124 -4.06 20.32 10.28
CA LYS A 124 -3.09 20.31 11.39
C LYS A 124 -1.67 20.00 10.91
N MET A 125 -1.50 19.05 10.00
CA MET A 125 -0.19 18.71 9.43
C MET A 125 0.44 19.90 8.70
N ILE A 126 -0.34 20.58 7.86
CA ILE A 126 0.12 21.74 7.07
C ILE A 126 0.40 22.94 7.98
N THR A 127 -0.49 23.27 8.92
CA THR A 127 -0.23 24.33 9.90
C THR A 127 1.04 24.07 10.69
N THR A 128 1.25 22.84 11.16
CA THR A 128 2.49 22.48 11.90
C THR A 128 3.73 22.62 11.01
N LEU A 129 3.66 22.27 9.73
CA LEU A 129 4.76 22.47 8.78
C LEU A 129 5.13 23.95 8.64
N PHE A 130 4.14 24.84 8.49
CA PHE A 130 4.38 26.29 8.37
C PHE A 130 4.87 26.91 9.68
N ASP A 131 4.39 26.44 10.83
CA ASP A 131 4.80 26.96 12.15
C ASP A 131 6.23 26.56 12.52
N THR A 132 6.71 25.42 12.03
CA THR A 132 8.01 24.86 12.40
C THR A 132 9.14 25.21 11.43
N MET A 133 8.83 25.44 10.15
CA MET A 133 9.84 25.69 9.12
C MET A 133 10.20 27.17 9.00
N ARG A 134 11.50 27.45 8.85
CA ARG A 134 11.97 28.78 8.44
C ARG A 134 11.65 29.04 6.97
N ILE A 135 11.62 30.30 6.55
CA ILE A 135 11.28 30.70 5.17
C ILE A 135 12.15 30.00 4.11
N GLU A 136 13.44 29.80 4.40
CA GLU A 136 14.38 29.12 3.49
C GLU A 136 14.08 27.61 3.38
N GLU A 137 13.67 26.97 4.48
CA GLU A 137 13.25 25.56 4.50
C GLU A 137 11.93 25.39 3.75
N LEU A 138 10.99 26.33 3.94
CA LEU A 138 9.74 26.34 3.23
C LEU A 138 9.94 26.47 1.72
N ASN A 139 10.87 27.32 1.27
CA ASN A 139 11.21 27.44 -0.15
C ASN A 139 11.80 26.14 -0.72
N ARG A 140 12.66 25.45 0.05
CA ARG A 140 13.18 24.13 -0.34
C ARG A 140 12.09 23.08 -0.38
N TYR A 141 11.17 23.08 0.60
CA TYR A 141 10.03 22.16 0.63
C TYR A 141 9.10 22.38 -0.57
N ARG A 142 8.79 23.64 -0.91
CA ARG A 142 8.02 23.99 -2.12
C ARG A 142 8.67 23.49 -3.42
N ASP A 143 10.00 23.51 -3.50
CA ASP A 143 10.70 22.96 -4.67
C ASP A 143 10.56 21.43 -4.75
N THR A 144 10.67 20.72 -3.61
CA THR A 144 10.42 19.28 -3.53
C THR A 144 8.99 18.90 -3.92
N LEU A 145 7.99 19.72 -3.56
CA LEU A 145 6.58 19.48 -3.91
C LEU A 145 6.26 19.59 -5.41
N ARG A 146 7.18 20.09 -6.25
CA ARG A 146 6.96 20.20 -7.70
C ARG A 146 6.77 18.85 -8.39
N ARG A 147 7.25 17.77 -7.78
CA ARG A 147 7.10 16.38 -8.25
C ARG A 147 6.71 15.50 -7.08
N ALA A 148 5.45 15.06 -7.07
CA ALA A 148 4.90 14.25 -6.00
C ALA A 148 4.13 13.05 -6.54
N ILE A 149 4.16 11.95 -5.79
CA ILE A 149 3.37 10.75 -6.04
C ILE A 149 2.43 10.58 -4.84
N LEU A 150 1.12 10.48 -5.10
CA LEU A 150 0.12 10.27 -4.05
C LEU A 150 -0.31 8.80 -4.01
N VAL A 151 0.13 8.08 -2.99
CA VAL A 151 -0.20 6.67 -2.71
C VAL A 151 -1.18 6.62 -1.54
N MET A 152 -2.42 7.05 -1.80
CA MET A 152 -3.45 7.23 -0.78
C MET A 152 -4.84 7.01 -1.35
N ASN A 153 -5.83 6.87 -0.48
CA ASN A 153 -7.22 6.77 -0.90
C ASN A 153 -7.70 8.07 -1.59
N PRO A 154 -8.70 7.98 -2.50
CA PRO A 154 -9.15 9.14 -3.27
C PRO A 154 -9.75 10.29 -2.43
N ALA A 155 -10.33 9.99 -1.27
CA ALA A 155 -10.92 11.02 -0.42
C ALA A 155 -9.83 11.89 0.21
N MET A 156 -8.80 11.26 0.76
CA MET A 156 -7.64 11.95 1.31
C MET A 156 -6.86 12.72 0.24
N ALA A 157 -6.67 12.12 -0.95
CA ALA A 157 -6.00 12.81 -2.05
C ALA A 157 -6.71 14.13 -2.43
N LYS A 158 -8.04 14.13 -2.49
CA LYS A 158 -8.82 15.34 -2.79
C LYS A 158 -8.61 16.44 -1.75
N SER A 159 -8.70 16.08 -0.46
CA SER A 159 -8.45 17.02 0.64
C SER A 159 -7.01 17.53 0.62
N PHE A 160 -6.02 16.66 0.41
CA PHE A 160 -4.61 17.02 0.42
C PHE A 160 -4.19 17.92 -0.75
N ILE A 161 -4.87 17.83 -1.89
CA ILE A 161 -4.63 18.72 -3.04
C ILE A 161 -5.26 20.11 -2.85
N THR A 162 -6.34 20.19 -2.06
CA THR A 162 -7.16 21.41 -1.94
C THR A 162 -6.65 22.36 -0.85
N GLU A 163 -6.13 21.81 0.24
CA GLU A 163 -5.49 22.57 1.34
C GLU A 163 -4.09 23.05 0.96
#